data_AF-A0A483IZ33-F1
#
_entry.id   AF-A0A483IZ33-F1
#
_cell.length_a   1.000
_cell.length_b   1.000
_cell.length_c   1.000
_cell.angle_alpha   90.00
_cell.angle_beta   90.00
_cell.angle_gamma   90.00
#
_symmetry.space_group_name_H-M   'P 1'
#
loop_
_entity.id
_entity.type
_entity.pdbx_description
1 polymer ?
#
loop_
_entity_poly.entity_id
_entity_poly.type
_entity_poly.pdbx_seq_one_letter_code
_entity_poly.pdbx_strand_id
1 'polypeptide(L)'
;MKLYRATYSLLTRDGRVTVDEQWVFFEAETYSDALEKISGLLMTMWDCCESQLEVWNLMQDNQLVDLSMDMEIDSPREWRFFEVGYSAGSAVYLDVERDGWPLFLVSPSWLARLNKALVECRSAGGQHE
;
A
#
# COMPACT_ATOMS: atom_id res chain seq x y z
N MET A 1 11.62 11.97 -6.45
CA MET A 1 11.23 11.05 -5.37
C MET A 1 10.67 9.78 -5.96
N LYS A 2 10.82 8.66 -5.27
CA LYS A 2 10.31 7.35 -5.64
C LYS A 2 9.11 7.00 -4.77
N LEU A 3 8.18 6.24 -5.32
CA LEU A 3 7.03 5.73 -4.58
C LEU A 3 7.44 4.46 -3.82
N TYR A 4 6.99 4.36 -2.57
CA TYR A 4 7.12 3.20 -1.72
C TYR A 4 5.76 2.78 -1.18
N ARG A 5 5.61 1.50 -0.87
CA ARG A 5 4.52 0.92 -0.10
C ARG A 5 5.08 0.28 1.15
N ALA A 6 4.41 0.43 2.28
CA ALA A 6 4.65 -0.34 3.49
C ALA A 6 3.31 -0.86 4.06
N THR A 7 3.40 -1.81 4.98
CA THR A 7 2.27 -2.24 5.82
C THR A 7 2.51 -1.70 7.23
N TYR A 8 1.45 -1.23 7.90
CA TYR A 8 1.54 -0.81 9.28
C TYR A 8 0.36 -1.31 10.10
N SER A 9 0.59 -1.46 11.40
CA SER A 9 -0.46 -1.63 12.41
C SER A 9 -0.32 -0.59 13.49
N LEU A 10 -1.46 -0.19 14.06
CA LEU A 10 -1.54 0.79 15.13
C LEU A 10 -2.24 0.17 16.32
N LEU A 11 -1.64 0.30 17.49
CA LEU A 11 -2.20 -0.12 18.76
C LEU A 11 -2.67 1.07 19.59
N THR A 12 -3.69 0.88 20.42
CA THR A 12 -4.00 1.77 21.53
C THR A 12 -2.89 1.70 22.59
N ARG A 13 -2.88 2.67 23.52
CA ARG A 13 -1.91 2.67 24.64
C ARG A 13 -2.00 1.44 25.55
N ASP A 14 -3.15 0.78 25.60
CA ASP A 14 -3.37 -0.46 26.33
C ASP A 14 -3.14 -1.73 25.46
N GLY A 15 -2.60 -1.58 24.25
CA GLY A 15 -2.15 -2.67 23.40
C GLY A 15 -3.23 -3.32 22.53
N ARG A 16 -4.40 -2.68 22.37
CA ARG A 16 -5.47 -3.19 21.48
C ARG A 16 -5.26 -2.68 20.06
N VAL A 17 -5.57 -3.51 19.07
CA VAL A 17 -5.45 -3.13 17.66
C VAL A 17 -6.48 -2.03 17.33
N THR A 18 -5.97 -0.93 16.77
CA THR A 18 -6.74 0.21 16.25
C THR A 18 -6.77 0.20 14.72
N VAL A 19 -5.62 -0.09 14.11
CA VAL A 19 -5.47 -0.33 12.67
C VAL A 19 -4.74 -1.65 12.51
N ASP A 20 -5.32 -2.56 11.74
CA ASP A 20 -4.80 -3.91 11.51
C ASP A 20 -4.26 -3.99 10.08
N GLU A 21 -2.95 -4.20 9.95
CA GLU A 21 -2.22 -4.47 8.69
C GLU A 21 -2.59 -3.59 7.47
N GLN A 22 -2.76 -2.28 7.67
CA GLN A 22 -3.14 -1.37 6.59
C GLN A 22 -1.94 -1.00 5.71
N TRP A 23 -2.16 -0.90 4.41
CA TRP A 23 -1.17 -0.38 3.47
C TRP A 23 -1.06 1.13 3.51
N VAL A 24 0.18 1.61 3.37
CA VAL A 24 0.50 3.04 3.19
C VAL A 24 1.44 3.21 2.01
N PHE A 25 1.12 4.17 1.14
CA PHE A 25 1.98 4.63 0.06
C PHE A 25 2.56 5.99 0.41
N PHE A 26 3.85 6.17 0.14
CA PHE A 26 4.56 7.40 0.44
C PHE A 26 5.75 7.61 -0.49
N GLU A 27 6.30 8.82 -0.49
CA GLU A 27 7.44 9.18 -1.33
C GLU A 27 8.71 9.41 -0.53
N ALA A 28 9.82 8.86 -1.01
CA ALA A 28 11.16 9.04 -0.44
C ALA A 28 12.23 9.07 -1.53
N GLU A 29 13.41 9.61 -1.26
CA GLU A 29 14.48 9.70 -2.25
C GLU A 29 15.24 8.38 -2.40
N THR A 30 15.54 7.75 -1.26
CA THR A 30 16.31 6.50 -1.18
C THR A 30 15.60 5.50 -0.28
N TYR A 31 16.00 4.23 -0.34
CA TYR A 31 15.44 3.21 0.54
C TYR A 31 15.75 3.48 2.02
N SER A 32 16.95 4.00 2.32
CA SER A 32 17.32 4.39 3.69
C SER A 32 16.46 5.54 4.21
N ASP A 33 16.24 6.57 3.38
CA ASP A 33 15.32 7.67 3.68
C ASP A 33 13.90 7.15 3.90
N ALA A 34 13.45 6.19 3.08
CA ALA A 34 12.13 5.59 3.22
C ALA A 34 11.93 4.88 4.58
N LEU A 35 12.93 4.12 5.04
CA LEU A 35 12.91 3.42 6.33
C LEU A 35 12.78 4.38 7.52
N GLU A 36 13.53 5.48 7.51
CA GLU A 36 13.51 6.46 8.61
C GLU A 36 12.23 7.31 8.57
N LYS A 37 11.80 7.68 7.37
CA LYS A 37 10.69 8.62 7.16
C LYS A 37 9.33 8.03 7.51
N ILE A 38 9.08 6.76 7.19
CA ILE A 38 7.72 6.20 7.30
C ILE A 38 7.18 6.21 8.73
N SER A 39 7.99 5.79 9.70
CA SER A 39 7.58 5.76 11.10
C SER A 39 7.28 7.16 11.62
N GLY A 40 8.12 8.15 11.28
CA GLY A 40 7.91 9.55 11.65
C GLY A 40 6.62 10.14 11.07
N LEU A 41 6.34 9.84 9.79
CA LEU A 41 5.10 10.28 9.14
C LEU A 41 3.86 9.67 9.80
N LEU A 42 3.87 8.35 10.03
CA LEU A 42 2.74 7.64 10.63
C LEU A 42 2.51 8.06 12.08
N MET A 43 3.57 8.19 12.89
CA MET A 43 3.45 8.67 14.28
C MET A 43 2.89 10.08 14.35
N THR A 44 3.33 10.98 13.47
CA THR A 44 2.83 12.37 13.42
C THR A 44 1.35 12.41 13.04
N MET A 45 0.95 11.61 12.06
CA MET A 45 -0.43 11.59 11.57
C MET A 45 -1.39 10.94 12.58
N TRP A 46 -0.98 9.86 13.24
CA TRP A 46 -1.78 9.14 14.22
C TRP A 46 -1.67 9.67 15.65
N ASP A 47 -0.81 10.66 15.89
CA ASP A 47 -0.48 11.20 17.22
C ASP A 47 -0.14 10.07 18.22
N CYS A 48 0.76 9.18 17.82
CA CYS A 48 1.15 7.99 18.58
C CYS A 48 2.67 7.93 18.82
N CYS A 49 3.08 7.07 19.76
CA CYS A 49 4.49 6.78 20.01
C CYS A 49 4.94 5.48 19.32
N GLU A 50 6.26 5.29 19.24
CA GLU A 50 6.88 4.14 18.56
C GLU A 50 6.39 2.78 19.08
N SER A 51 6.11 2.64 20.38
CA SER A 51 5.60 1.39 20.96
C SER A 51 4.17 1.04 20.52
N GLN A 52 3.46 1.96 19.90
CA GLN A 52 2.10 1.75 19.38
C GLN A 52 2.09 1.47 17.88
N LEU A 53 3.21 1.65 17.18
CA LEU A 53 3.27 1.59 15.73
C LEU A 53 4.24 0.50 15.29
N GLU A 54 3.73 -0.43 14.48
CA GLU A 54 4.56 -1.41 13.80
C GLU A 54 4.52 -1.15 12.30
N VAL A 55 5.69 -1.18 11.63
CA VAL A 55 5.81 -0.95 10.18
C VAL A 55 6.72 -2.03 9.58
N TRP A 56 6.28 -2.65 8.49
CA TRP A 56 7.02 -3.71 7.80
C TRP A 56 6.69 -3.75 6.30
N ASN A 57 7.29 -4.72 5.59
CA ASN A 57 7.09 -4.93 4.15
C ASN A 57 7.31 -3.67 3.31
N LEU A 58 8.34 -2.89 3.62
CA LEU A 58 8.73 -1.74 2.82
C LEU A 58 9.19 -2.19 1.42
N MET A 59 8.52 -1.70 0.39
CA MET A 59 8.77 -2.05 -1.00
C MET A 59 8.82 -0.78 -1.86
N GLN A 60 9.80 -0.69 -2.74
CA GLN A 60 9.86 0.35 -3.77
C GLN A 60 8.96 -0.02 -4.97
N ASP A 61 8.49 0.99 -5.72
CA ASP A 61 7.68 0.83 -6.93
C ASP A 61 8.14 -0.22 -7.94
N ASN A 62 9.44 -0.31 -8.23
CA ASN A 62 9.98 -1.35 -9.11
C ASN A 62 9.83 -2.74 -8.51
N GLN A 63 10.09 -2.92 -7.22
CA GLN A 63 9.93 -4.21 -6.54
C GLN A 63 8.46 -4.66 -6.52
N LEU A 64 7.53 -3.71 -6.33
CA LEU A 64 6.09 -4.01 -6.41
C LEU A 64 5.68 -4.51 -7.79
N VAL A 65 6.26 -3.93 -8.84
CA VAL A 65 5.99 -4.33 -10.23
C VAL A 65 6.68 -5.65 -10.58
N ASP A 66 7.90 -5.87 -10.08
CA ASP A 66 8.70 -7.08 -10.37
C ASP A 66 8.17 -8.31 -9.62
N LEU A 67 7.55 -8.11 -8.44
CA LEU A 67 6.92 -9.18 -7.65
C LEU A 67 5.48 -9.48 -8.10
N SER A 68 4.92 -8.67 -8.99
CA SER A 68 3.59 -8.90 -9.56
C SER A 68 3.59 -10.20 -10.35
N MET A 69 2.66 -11.09 -10.03
CA MET A 69 2.49 -12.39 -10.68
C MET A 69 1.73 -12.26 -12.01
N ASP A 70 1.21 -11.06 -12.31
CA ASP A 70 0.60 -10.71 -13.59
C ASP A 70 1.67 -10.40 -14.65
N MET A 71 2.43 -11.44 -15.00
CA MET A 71 3.50 -11.36 -15.99
C MET A 71 3.00 -11.47 -17.44
N GLU A 72 1.69 -11.69 -17.67
CA GLU A 72 1.16 -12.06 -19.00
C GLU A 72 -0.13 -11.37 -19.48
N ILE A 73 -0.61 -10.29 -18.86
CA ILE A 73 -1.78 -9.54 -19.39
C ILE A 73 -1.46 -8.03 -19.42
N ASP A 74 -2.04 -7.31 -20.39
CA ASP A 74 -1.96 -5.85 -20.67
C ASP A 74 -2.35 -4.91 -19.49
N SER A 75 -2.27 -5.39 -18.25
CA SER A 75 -2.62 -4.69 -17.03
C SER A 75 -1.73 -3.45 -16.83
N PRO A 76 -2.32 -2.26 -16.61
CA PRO A 76 -1.57 -1.04 -16.35
C PRO A 76 -0.57 -1.22 -15.20
N ARG A 77 0.64 -0.67 -15.35
CA ARG A 77 1.74 -0.79 -14.37
C ARG A 77 1.30 -0.42 -12.96
N GLU A 78 0.45 0.59 -12.82
CA GLU A 78 -0.02 1.08 -11.52
C GLU A 78 -0.96 0.13 -10.80
N TRP A 79 -1.64 -0.79 -11.51
CA TRP A 79 -2.53 -1.78 -10.87
C TRP A 79 -1.75 -2.76 -10.02
N ARG A 80 -0.54 -3.11 -10.46
CA ARG A 80 0.38 -4.03 -9.78
C ARG A 80 0.77 -3.56 -8.38
N PHE A 81 0.69 -2.27 -8.11
CA PHE A 81 0.90 -1.72 -6.76
C PHE A 81 -0.14 -2.22 -5.75
N PHE A 82 -1.31 -2.63 -6.24
CA PHE A 82 -2.43 -3.11 -5.43
C PHE A 82 -2.61 -4.63 -5.49
N GLU A 83 -1.70 -5.38 -6.12
CA GLU A 83 -1.77 -6.84 -6.15
C GLU A 83 -1.48 -7.43 -4.76
N VAL A 84 -2.37 -8.31 -4.30
CA VAL A 84 -2.27 -9.03 -3.02
C VAL A 84 -1.91 -10.49 -3.20
N GLY A 85 -2.06 -11.04 -4.41
CA GLY A 85 -1.71 -12.42 -4.71
C GLY A 85 -2.23 -12.88 -6.06
N TYR A 86 -2.29 -14.19 -6.24
CA TYR A 86 -2.70 -14.84 -7.48
C TYR A 86 -3.62 -16.01 -7.17
N SER A 87 -4.77 -16.06 -7.83
CA SER A 87 -5.79 -17.09 -7.62
C SER A 87 -6.51 -17.41 -8.94
N ALA A 88 -6.88 -18.67 -9.13
CA ALA A 88 -7.67 -19.12 -10.29
C ALA A 88 -7.13 -18.69 -11.67
N GLY A 89 -5.82 -18.47 -11.79
CA GLY A 89 -5.20 -18.07 -13.06
C GLY A 89 -5.18 -16.55 -13.31
N SER A 90 -5.55 -15.73 -12.33
CA SER A 90 -5.50 -14.27 -12.43
C SER A 90 -4.92 -13.61 -11.18
N ALA A 91 -4.41 -12.39 -11.36
CA ALA A 91 -3.98 -11.55 -10.24
C ALA A 91 -5.18 -11.15 -9.39
N VAL A 92 -4.98 -11.18 -8.07
CA VAL A 92 -5.93 -10.71 -7.08
C VAL A 92 -5.46 -9.35 -6.60
N TYR A 93 -6.33 -8.35 -6.69
CA TYR A 93 -6.06 -6.99 -6.23
C TYR A 93 -6.72 -6.73 -4.87
N LEU A 94 -6.26 -5.69 -4.19
CA LEU A 94 -6.78 -5.23 -2.90
C LEU A 94 -8.30 -5.00 -2.96
N ASP A 95 -9.03 -5.66 -2.06
CA ASP A 95 -10.45 -5.41 -1.87
C ASP A 95 -10.62 -4.40 -0.72
N VAL A 96 -10.88 -3.13 -1.05
CA VAL A 96 -11.00 -2.07 -0.02
C VAL A 96 -12.18 -2.23 0.93
N GLU A 97 -13.20 -3.02 0.57
CA GLU A 97 -14.36 -3.26 1.43
C GLU A 97 -14.02 -4.29 2.51
N ARG A 98 -13.21 -5.29 2.15
CA ARG A 98 -12.72 -6.33 3.07
C ARG A 98 -11.43 -5.93 3.80
N ASP A 99 -10.45 -5.40 3.07
CA ASP A 99 -9.06 -5.18 3.49
C ASP A 99 -8.78 -3.72 3.90
N GLY A 100 -9.75 -2.82 3.71
CA GLY A 100 -9.63 -1.41 4.08
C GLY A 100 -8.93 -0.53 3.05
N TRP A 101 -9.10 0.79 3.21
CA TRP A 101 -8.57 1.77 2.27
C TRP A 101 -7.09 2.06 2.54
N PRO A 102 -6.22 1.94 1.51
CA PRO A 102 -4.81 2.25 1.66
C PRO A 102 -4.63 3.75 1.91
N LEU A 103 -3.67 4.08 2.77
CA LEU A 103 -3.32 5.46 3.08
C LEU A 103 -2.35 6.00 2.01
N PHE A 104 -2.61 7.22 1.53
CA PHE A 104 -1.78 7.88 0.52
C PHE A 104 -1.11 9.14 1.08
N LEU A 105 0.17 9.03 1.46
CA LEU A 105 1.03 10.13 1.92
C LEU A 105 1.98 10.55 0.79
N VAL A 106 1.39 10.96 -0.34
CA VAL A 106 2.10 11.22 -1.60
C VAL A 106 1.74 12.60 -2.16
N SER A 107 2.53 13.08 -3.11
CA SER A 107 2.26 14.29 -3.88
C SER A 107 0.95 14.18 -4.70
N PRO A 108 0.33 15.32 -5.07
CA PRO A 108 -0.94 15.33 -5.78
C PRO A 108 -0.94 14.56 -7.11
N SER A 109 0.19 14.55 -7.82
CA SER A 109 0.34 13.80 -9.08
C SER A 109 0.27 12.30 -8.85
N TRP A 110 0.95 11.79 -7.81
CA TRP A 110 0.89 10.39 -7.42
C TRP A 110 -0.47 10.02 -6.84
N LEU A 111 -1.07 10.89 -6.03
CA LEU A 111 -2.39 10.68 -5.46
C LEU A 111 -3.44 10.45 -6.57
N ALA A 112 -3.42 11.27 -7.63
CA ALA A 112 -4.33 11.12 -8.76
C ALA A 112 -4.12 9.78 -9.50
N ARG A 113 -2.86 9.37 -9.70
CA ARG A 113 -2.51 8.11 -10.36
C ARG A 113 -2.93 6.89 -9.55
N LEU A 114 -2.63 6.87 -8.25
CA LEU A 114 -2.98 5.78 -7.34
C LEU A 114 -4.48 5.64 -7.16
N ASN A 115 -5.22 6.75 -7.01
CA ASN A 115 -6.68 6.71 -6.93
C ASN A 115 -7.30 6.16 -8.21
N LYS A 116 -6.82 6.61 -9.38
CA LYS A 116 -7.29 6.10 -10.66
C LYS A 116 -7.07 4.59 -10.77
N ALA A 117 -5.84 4.13 -10.49
CA ALA A 117 -5.50 2.71 -10.52
C ALA A 117 -6.34 1.89 -9.52
N LEU A 118 -6.54 2.37 -8.29
CA LEU A 118 -7.35 1.68 -7.28
C LEU A 118 -8.82 1.51 -7.73
N VAL A 119 -9.42 2.57 -8.30
CA VAL A 119 -10.80 2.50 -8.82
C VAL A 119 -10.91 1.53 -10.00
N GLU A 120 -9.94 1.55 -10.90
CA GLU A 120 -9.90 0.66 -12.05
C GLU A 120 -9.70 -0.81 -11.65
N CYS A 121 -8.77 -1.10 -10.73
CA CYS A 121 -8.54 -2.44 -10.18
C CYS A 121 -9.82 -3.01 -9.57
N ARG A 122 -10.56 -2.20 -8.80
CA ARG A 122 -11.84 -2.60 -8.21
C ARG A 122 -12.90 -2.91 -9.26
N SER A 123 -12.94 -2.13 -10.34
CA SER A 123 -13.92 -2.31 -11.41
C SER A 123 -13.62 -3.54 -12.28
N ALA A 124 -12.34 -3.90 -12.43
CA ALA A 124 -11.90 -5.09 -13.16
C ALA A 124 -11.96 -6.37 -12.32
N GLY A 125 -11.58 -6.29 -11.04
CA GLY A 125 -11.66 -7.41 -10.08
C GLY A 125 -13.09 -7.79 -9.68
N GLY A 126 -14.05 -6.86 -9.78
CA GLY A 126 -15.47 -7.10 -9.55
C GLY A 126 -16.22 -7.83 -10.67
N GLN A 127 -15.53 -8.36 -11.69
CA GLN A 127 -16.12 -9.18 -12.77
C GLN A 127 -16.06 -10.69 -12.52
N HIS A 128 -15.65 -11.13 -11.32
CA HIS A 128 -15.56 -12.54 -10.93
C HIS A 128 -16.53 -12.91 -9.79
N GLU A 129 -17.76 -12.39 -9.83
CA GLU A 129 -18.90 -12.95 -9.09
C GLU A 129 -19.96 -13.50 -10.06
#